data_AF-A0A0V8JMP2-F1
#
_entry.id   AF-A0A0V8JMP2-F1
#
_cell.length_a   1.000
_cell.length_b   1.000
_cell.length_c   1.000
_cell.angle_alpha   90.00
_cell.angle_beta   90.00
_cell.angle_gamma   90.00
#
_symmetry.space_group_name_H-M   'P 1'
#
loop_
_entity.id
_entity.type
_entity.pdbx_description
1 polymer ?
#
loop_
_entity_poly.entity_id
_entity_poly.type
_entity_poly.pdbx_seq_one_letter_code
_entity_poly.pdbx_strand_id
1 'polypeptide(L)' 'MYKNQMNREEHGLPKSTKVYIVATIFFGSAMLAVALNYHSFTYAKNTCVQHNKEPLVEKTFLAFNWSVDCQE' A
#
# COMPACT_ATOMS: atom_id res chain seq x y z
N MET A 1 51.77 -19.32 -10.88
CA MET A 1 50.99 -19.25 -9.62
C MET A 1 49.69 -18.51 -9.90
N TYR A 2 48.80 -19.11 -10.69
CA TYR A 2 47.67 -19.94 -10.25
C TYR A 2 46.69 -19.20 -9.33
N LYS A 3 45.69 -18.59 -9.97
CA LYS A 3 44.28 -18.59 -9.58
C LYS A 3 44.04 -19.02 -8.13
N ASN A 4 44.02 -18.08 -7.18
CA ASN A 4 43.53 -18.34 -5.82
C ASN A 4 42.93 -17.09 -5.15
N GLN A 5 42.31 -16.21 -5.95
CA GLN A 5 41.51 -15.11 -5.43
C GLN A 5 39.99 -15.32 -5.66
N MET A 6 39.58 -16.42 -6.31
CA MET A 6 38.17 -16.81 -6.44
C MET A 6 37.75 -17.69 -5.25
N ASN A 7 37.74 -17.15 -4.03
CA ASN A 7 37.10 -17.87 -2.91
C ASN A 7 36.67 -16.96 -1.74
N ARG A 8 36.35 -15.69 -2.01
CA ARG A 8 35.61 -14.88 -1.04
C ARG A 8 34.94 -13.70 -1.71
N GLU A 9 33.97 -13.97 -2.59
CA GLU A 9 32.93 -12.99 -2.83
C GLU A 9 31.66 -13.53 -2.19
N GLU A 10 31.55 -13.35 -0.87
CA GLU A 10 30.22 -13.09 -0.31
C GLU A 10 29.78 -11.77 -0.95
N HIS A 11 29.19 -11.84 -2.16
CA HIS A 11 28.53 -10.73 -2.83
C HIS A 11 27.29 -10.36 -2.03
N GLY A 12 27.50 -9.86 -0.82
CA GLY A 12 26.51 -9.12 -0.09
C GLY A 12 26.12 -7.94 -0.97
N LEU A 13 24.83 -7.88 -1.31
CA LEU A 13 24.27 -6.80 -2.12
C LEU A 13 24.81 -5.44 -1.65
N PRO A 14 25.27 -4.55 -2.55
CA PRO A 14 25.78 -3.24 -2.17
C PRO A 14 24.78 -2.54 -1.24
N LYS A 15 25.28 -1.83 -0.22
CA LYS A 15 24.43 -1.15 0.77
C LYS A 15 23.38 -0.24 0.10
N SER A 16 23.74 0.41 -1.01
CA SER A 16 22.84 1.22 -1.84
C SER A 16 21.71 0.40 -2.48
N THR A 17 22.01 -0.79 -3.00
CA THR A 17 21.02 -1.69 -3.60
C THR A 17 20.01 -2.19 -2.55
N LYS A 18 20.46 -2.49 -1.32
CA LYS A 18 19.56 -2.88 -0.23
C LYS A 18 18.59 -1.75 0.15
N VAL A 19 19.08 -0.52 0.24
CA VAL A 19 18.24 0.67 0.51
C VAL A 19 17.22 0.88 -0.61
N TYR A 20 17.63 0.75 -1.87
CA TYR A 20 16.74 0.88 -3.01
C TYR A 20 15.61 -0.16 -3.01
N ILE A 21 15.93 -1.42 -2.70
CA ILE A 21 14.93 -2.49 -2.59
C ILE A 21 13.92 -2.17 -1.48
N VAL A 22 14.38 -1.79 -0.30
CA VAL A 22 13.50 -1.44 0.83
C VAL A 22 12.60 -0.26 0.48
N ALA A 23 13.16 0.80 -0.14
CA ALA A 23 12.40 1.96 -0.58
C ALA A 23 11.33 1.58 -1.62
N THR A 24 11.66 0.70 -2.56
CA THR A 24 10.73 0.24 -3.60
C THR A 24 9.59 -0.57 -2.99
N ILE A 25 9.88 -1.49 -2.06
CA ILE A 25 8.87 -2.27 -1.34
C ILE A 25 7.95 -1.35 -0.53
N PHE A 26 8.52 -0.40 0.19
CA PHE A 26 7.75 0.56 0.98
C PHE A 26 6.84 1.43 0.12
N PHE A 27 7.34 1.92 -1.01
CA PHE A 27 6.54 2.73 -1.93
C PHE A 27 5.42 1.90 -2.57
N GLY A 28 5.74 0.65 -2.98
CA GLY A 28 4.76 -0.27 -3.53
C GLY A 28 3.64 -0.62 -2.53
N SER A 29 3.99 -0.89 -1.27
CA SER A 29 3.00 -1.17 -0.23
C SER A 29 2.15 0.05 0.12
N ALA A 30 2.75 1.25 0.13
CA ALA A 30 2.00 2.49 0.34
C ALA A 30 0.99 2.73 -0.79
N MET A 31 1.38 2.55 -2.05
CA MET A 31 0.48 2.69 -3.20
C MET A 31 -0.66 1.67 -3.15
N LEU A 32 -0.34 0.41 -2.82
CA LEU A 32 -1.34 -0.63 -2.67
C LEU A 32 -2.33 -0.30 -1.54
N ALA A 33 -1.85 0.19 -0.39
CA ALA A 33 -2.71 0.59 0.72
C ALA A 33 -3.69 1.71 0.34
N VAL A 34 -3.22 2.72 -0.40
CA VAL A 34 -4.05 3.81 -0.91
C VAL A 34 -5.12 3.28 -1.88
N ALA A 35 -4.73 2.43 -2.83
CA ALA A 35 -5.65 1.86 -3.80
C ALA A 35 -6.74 1.01 -3.12
N LEU A 36 -6.35 0.16 -2.17
CA LEU A 36 -7.29 -0.65 -1.38
C LEU A 36 -8.23 0.22 -0.55
N ASN A 37 -7.72 1.26 0.11
CA ASN A 37 -8.54 2.18 0.90
C ASN A 37 -9.60 2.88 0.04
N TYR A 38 -9.23 3.36 -1.16
CA TYR A 38 -10.18 3.97 -2.11
C TYR A 38 -11.21 2.97 -2.63
N HIS A 39 -10.79 1.73 -2.91
CA HIS A 39 -11.69 0.68 -3.36
C HIS A 39 -12.72 0.33 -2.28
N SER A 40 -12.27 0.12 -1.04
CA SER A 40 -13.15 -0.13 0.11
C SER A 40 -14.14 1.01 0.33
N PHE A 41 -13.71 2.27 0.16
CA PHE A 41 -14.58 3.44 0.28
C PHE A 41 -15.70 3.43 -0.76
N THR A 42 -15.31 3.23 -2.03
CA THR A 42 -16.24 3.22 -3.15
C THR A 42 -17.21 2.05 -3.02
N TYR A 43 -16.72 0.89 -2.60
CA TYR A 43 -17.55 -0.28 -2.36
C TYR A 43 -18.60 -0.02 -1.28
N ALA A 44 -18.20 0.44 -0.09
CA ALA A 44 -19.12 0.72 1.00
C ALA A 44 -20.20 1.74 0.60
N LYS A 45 -19.80 2.81 -0.11
CA LYS A 45 -20.74 3.80 -0.64
C LYS A 45 -21.74 3.20 -1.62
N ASN A 46 -21.25 2.37 -2.55
CA ASN A 46 -22.09 1.76 -3.58
C ASN A 46 -23.07 0.74 -2.99
N THR A 47 -22.69 0.03 -1.93
CA THR A 47 -23.61 -0.89 -1.23
C THR A 47 -24.81 -0.14 -0.65
N CYS A 48 -24.63 1.03 -0.04
CA CYS A 48 -25.77 1.85 0.42
C CYS A 48 -26.72 2.21 -0.75
N VAL A 49 -26.14 2.68 -1.87
CA VAL A 49 -26.92 3.05 -3.06
C VAL A 49 -27.67 1.84 -3.64
N GLN A 50 -27.06 0.65 -3.65
CA GLN A 50 -27.73 -0.58 -4.09
C GLN A 50 -28.94 -0.97 -3.23
N HIS A 51 -28.94 -0.57 -1.97
CA HIS A 51 -30.06 -0.76 -1.05
C HIS A 51 -31.05 0.40 -1.03
N ASN A 52 -31.02 1.30 -2.03
CA ASN A 52 -31.83 2.52 -2.11
C ASN A 52 -31.69 3.44 -0.89
N LYS A 53 -30.54 3.38 -0.21
CA LYS A 53 -30.20 4.22 0.95
C LYS A 53 -29.23 5.32 0.54
N GLU A 54 -29.30 6.47 1.22
CA GLU A 54 -28.36 7.55 0.99
C GLU A 54 -27.04 7.30 1.75
N PRO A 55 -25.88 7.37 1.07
CA PRO A 55 -24.60 7.18 1.75
C PRO A 55 -24.18 8.45 2.49
N LEU A 56 -24.13 8.39 3.82
CA LEU A 56 -23.52 9.42 4.66
C LEU A 56 -22.01 9.12 4.77
N VAL A 57 -21.19 10.07 4.33
CA VAL A 57 -19.72 9.95 4.39
C VAL A 57 -19.17 10.93 5.41
N GLU A 58 -18.64 10.41 6.51
CA GLU A 58 -17.83 11.21 7.44
C GLU A 58 -16.35 11.04 7.10
N LYS A 59 -15.66 12.17 6.90
CA LYS A 59 -14.21 12.22 6.69
C LYS A 59 -13.56 12.85 7.91
N THR A 60 -12.68 12.12 8.57
CA THR A 60 -11.86 12.70 9.65
C THR A 60 -10.56 13.30 9.10
N PHE A 61 -9.80 13.97 9.97
CA PHE A 61 -8.65 14.82 9.66
C PHE A 61 -7.54 14.14 8.81
N LEU A 62 -7.49 12.82 8.83
CA LEU A 62 -6.71 12.02 7.88
C LEU A 62 -7.73 11.34 6.97
N ALA A 63 -7.75 11.69 5.68
CA ALA A 63 -8.69 11.13 4.69
C ALA A 63 -8.70 9.59 4.59
N PHE A 64 -7.78 8.92 5.29
CA PHE A 64 -7.70 7.48 5.50
C PHE A 64 -8.71 6.93 6.52
N ASN A 65 -9.15 7.74 7.50
CA ASN A 65 -10.25 7.41 8.41
C ASN A 65 -11.53 8.04 7.86
N TRP A 66 -12.16 7.33 6.95
CA TRP A 66 -13.52 7.58 6.52
C TRP A 66 -14.44 6.52 7.13
N SER A 67 -15.68 6.90 7.42
CA SER A 67 -16.77 5.97 7.68
C SER A 67 -17.88 6.21 6.66
N VAL A 68 -18.54 5.14 6.26
CA VAL A 68 -19.75 5.20 5.43
C VAL A 68 -20.88 4.64 6.26
N ASP A 69 -21.92 5.43 6.44
CA ASP A 69 -23.18 4.99 7.03
C ASP A 69 -24.30 5.06 5.97
N CYS A 70 -25.28 4.18 6.07
CA CYS A 70 -26.40 4.15 5.12
C CYS A 70 -27.65 4.71 5.80
N GLN A 71 -28.02 5.95 5.48
CA GLN A 71 -29.25 6.56 5.99
C GLN A 71 -30.47 6.06 5.20
N GLU A 72 -31.60 5.92 5.90
CA GLU A 72 -32.87 5.44 5.34
C GLU A 72 -33.56 6.47 4.44
#